data_AF-A0A1E2SHT2-F1
#
_entry.id   AF-A0A1E2SHT2-F1
#
_cell.length_a   1.000
_cell.length_b   1.000
_cell.length_c   1.000
_cell.angle_alpha   90.00
_cell.angle_beta   90.00
_cell.angle_gamma   90.00
#
_symmetry.space_group_name_H-M   'P 1'
#
loop_
_entity.id
_entity.type
_entity.pdbx_description
1 polymer ?
#
loop_
_entity_poly.entity_id
_entity_poly.type
_entity_poly.pdbx_seq_one_letter_code
_entity_poly.pdbx_strand_id
1 'polypeptide(L)'
;MRERLAADRAALERLDDDHYDGLIDRATWSRQRNRIMDRLVVLQREYEDAMPVLPIASTTPSALSSPRCSSRPNPNRIVQQHPTARTI
;
A
#
# COMPACT_ATOMS: atom_id res chain seq x y z
N MET A 1 -16.20 -3.12 23.13
CA MET A 1 -15.09 -3.18 22.14
C MET A 1 -15.02 -1.91 21.28
N ARG A 2 -16.07 -1.54 20.54
CA ARG A 2 -16.07 -0.32 19.69
C ARG A 2 -15.82 0.99 20.46
N GLU A 3 -16.35 1.10 21.69
CA GLU A 3 -16.11 2.24 22.57
C GLU A 3 -14.63 2.38 22.99
N ARG A 4 -13.94 1.25 23.17
CA ARG A 4 -12.50 1.23 23.50
C ARG A 4 -11.65 1.73 22.32
N LEU A 5 -11.96 1.27 21.10
CA LEU A 5 -11.32 1.75 19.86
C LEU A 5 -11.51 3.27 19.68
N ALA A 6 -12.73 3.76 19.93
CA ALA A 6 -13.01 5.19 19.84
C ALA A 6 -12.23 6.00 20.88
N ALA A 7 -12.15 5.50 22.13
CA ALA A 7 -11.38 6.14 23.18
C ALA A 7 -9.87 6.16 22.87
N ASP A 8 -9.31 5.03 22.40
CA ASP A 8 -7.89 4.96 22.01
C ASP A 8 -7.59 5.89 20.81
N ARG A 9 -8.52 6.02 19.86
CA ARG A 9 -8.39 6.97 18.73
C ARG A 9 -8.40 8.42 19.19
N ALA A 10 -9.33 8.79 20.07
CA ALA A 10 -9.39 10.15 20.63
C ALA A 10 -8.15 10.46 21.49
N ALA A 11 -7.61 9.46 22.19
CA ALA A 11 -6.37 9.61 22.95
C ALA A 11 -5.16 9.85 22.05
N LEU A 12 -5.09 9.20 20.88
CA LEU A 12 -4.05 9.46 19.88
C LEU A 12 -4.14 10.87 19.31
N GLU A 13 -5.33 11.33 18.96
CA GLU A 13 -5.54 12.68 18.41
C GLU A 13 -5.07 13.76 19.39
N ARG A 14 -5.51 13.67 20.65
CA ARG A 14 -5.07 14.59 21.70
C ARG A 14 -3.56 14.53 21.95
N LEU A 15 -2.98 13.33 21.89
CA LEU A 15 -1.55 13.13 22.11
C LEU A 15 -0.71 13.72 20.96
N ASP A 16 -1.21 13.63 19.73
CA ASP A 16 -0.59 14.25 18.56
C ASP A 16 -0.69 15.78 18.67
N ASP A 17 -1.85 16.33 19.06
CA ASP A 17 -2.02 17.77 19.32
C ASP A 17 -1.06 18.27 20.41
N ASP A 18 -0.99 17.58 21.57
CA ASP A 18 -0.06 17.93 22.65
C ASP A 18 1.42 17.91 22.18
N HIS A 19 1.77 17.03 21.23
CA HIS A 19 3.11 17.00 20.65
C HIS A 19 3.37 18.17 19.70
N TYR A 20 2.41 18.49 18.83
CA TYR A 20 2.54 19.58 17.88
C TYR A 20 2.47 20.97 18.53
N ASP A 21 1.74 21.09 19.64
CA ASP A 21 1.72 22.27 20.51
C ASP A 21 2.99 22.42 21.37
N GLY A 22 3.87 21.40 21.36
CA GLY A 22 5.11 21.39 22.12
C GLY A 22 4.93 21.20 23.64
N LEU A 23 3.74 20.73 24.07
CA LEU A 23 3.44 20.42 25.47
C LEU A 23 4.20 19.18 25.95
N ILE A 24 4.57 18.28 25.05
CA ILE A 24 5.35 17.08 25.34
C ILE A 24 6.54 16.89 24.39
N ASP A 25 7.62 16.34 24.94
CA ASP A 25 8.79 15.96 24.16
C ASP A 25 8.50 14.78 23.21
N ARG A 26 9.21 14.76 22.08
CA ARG A 26 9.05 13.75 21.02
C ARG A 26 9.28 12.32 21.50
N ALA A 27 10.21 12.10 22.44
CA ALA A 27 10.44 10.77 22.99
C ALA A 27 9.26 10.30 23.85
N THR A 28 8.64 11.22 24.59
CA THR A 28 7.44 10.96 25.39
C THR A 28 6.24 10.65 24.49
N TRP A 29 6.01 11.49 23.48
CA TRP A 29 4.99 11.27 22.44
C TRP A 29 5.14 9.90 21.78
N SER A 30 6.33 9.56 21.27
CA SER A 30 6.58 8.30 20.56
C SER A 30 6.29 7.07 21.44
N ARG A 31 6.73 7.08 22.70
CA ARG A 31 6.47 5.98 23.64
C ARG A 31 4.98 5.82 23.95
N GLN A 32 4.28 6.92 24.18
CA GLN A 32 2.85 6.89 24.50
C GLN A 32 2.03 6.45 23.28
N ARG A 33 2.36 6.97 22.10
CA ARG A 33 1.76 6.60 20.83
C ARG A 33 1.93 5.11 20.52
N ASN A 34 3.14 4.57 20.70
CA ASN A 34 3.40 3.14 20.51
C ASN A 34 2.57 2.26 21.46
N ARG A 35 2.44 2.65 22.74
CA ARG A 35 1.60 1.91 23.69
C ARG A 35 0.12 1.86 23.29
N ILE A 36 -0.41 2.94 22.71
CA ILE A 36 -1.80 2.97 22.24
C ILE A 36 -1.94 2.13 20.96
N MET A 37 -0.99 2.22 20.03
CA MET A 37 -0.96 1.41 18.82
C MET A 37 -0.88 -0.09 19.13
N ASP A 38 -0.04 -0.50 20.08
CA ASP A 38 0.07 -1.90 20.50
C ASP A 38 -1.28 -2.44 21.00
N ARG A 39 -2.02 -1.65 21.78
CA ARG A 39 -3.37 -2.02 22.25
C ARG A 39 -4.36 -2.15 21.11
N LEU A 40 -4.33 -1.22 20.14
CA LEU A 40 -5.20 -1.29 18.96
C LEU A 40 -4.94 -2.55 18.14
N VAL A 41 -3.66 -2.92 17.95
CA VAL A 41 -3.27 -4.15 17.24
C VAL A 41 -3.75 -5.40 17.97
N VAL A 42 -3.57 -5.47 19.29
CA VAL A 42 -4.08 -6.59 20.10
C VAL A 42 -5.60 -6.70 19.98
N LEU A 43 -6.32 -5.59 20.13
CA LEU A 43 -7.77 -5.58 20.07
C LEU A 43 -8.30 -5.93 18.67
N GLN A 44 -7.59 -5.51 17.62
CA GLN A 44 -7.91 -5.89 16.24
C GLN A 44 -7.72 -7.38 16.01
N ARG A 45 -6.62 -7.96 16.50
CA ARG A 45 -6.37 -9.40 16.39
C ARG A 45 -7.40 -10.22 17.17
N GLU A 46 -7.77 -9.77 18.38
CA GLU A 46 -8.85 -10.39 19.15
C GLU A 46 -10.19 -10.34 18.41
N TYR A 47 -10.47 -9.23 17.70
CA TYR A 47 -11.68 -9.13 16.86
C TYR A 47 -11.63 -10.06 15.65
N GLU A 48 -10.49 -10.17 14.99
CA GLU A 48 -10.27 -11.08 13.85
C GLU A 48 -10.37 -12.55 14.29
N ASP A 49 -9.79 -12.93 15.43
CA ASP A 49 -9.88 -14.28 15.99
C ASP A 49 -11.30 -14.62 16.47
N ALA A 50 -12.06 -13.63 16.97
CA ALA A 50 -13.45 -13.81 17.40
C ALA A 50 -14.46 -13.84 16.23
N MET A 51 -14.04 -13.42 15.03
CA MET A 51 -14.86 -13.51 13.82
C MET A 51 -14.52 -14.81 13.08
N PRO A 52 -15.50 -15.70 12.82
CA PRO A 52 -15.25 -16.81 11.90
C PRO A 52 -14.89 -16.20 10.54
N VAL A 53 -13.67 -16.47 10.08
CA VAL A 53 -13.19 -16.05 8.77
C VAL A 53 -14.16 -16.57 7.72
N LEU A 54 -15.09 -15.73 7.27
CA LEU A 54 -15.70 -15.93 5.97
C LEU A 54 -14.54 -15.82 4.98
N PRO A 55 -14.37 -16.78 4.05
CA PRO A 55 -13.30 -16.75 3.07
C PRO A 55 -13.54 -15.56 2.14
N ILE A 56 -13.14 -14.37 2.57
CA ILE A 56 -12.95 -13.24 1.70
C ILE A 56 -11.74 -13.62 0.85
N ALA A 57 -12.04 -14.05 -0.37
CA ALA A 57 -11.05 -14.40 -1.37
C ALA A 57 -9.93 -13.38 -1.30
N SER A 58 -8.74 -13.85 -0.94
CA SER A 58 -7.49 -13.10 -1.00
C SER A 58 -7.53 -12.31 -2.29
N THR A 59 -7.78 -11.01 -2.17
CA THR A 59 -7.68 -10.09 -3.29
C THR A 59 -6.22 -10.15 -3.65
N THR A 60 -5.89 -11.02 -4.60
CA THR A 60 -4.63 -11.01 -5.31
C THR A 60 -4.38 -9.55 -5.65
N PRO A 61 -3.24 -8.95 -5.27
CA PRO A 61 -2.90 -7.67 -5.85
C PRO A 61 -2.90 -7.95 -7.35
N SER A 62 -3.84 -7.34 -8.06
CA SER A 62 -3.85 -7.29 -9.51
C SER A 62 -2.48 -6.78 -9.91
N ALA A 63 -1.57 -7.71 -10.21
CA ALA A 63 -0.41 -7.45 -11.00
C ALA A 63 -1.00 -7.03 -12.34
N LEU A 64 -1.21 -5.73 -12.48
CA LEU A 64 -1.48 -5.07 -13.74
C LEU A 64 -0.23 -5.30 -14.58
N SER A 65 -0.15 -6.50 -15.16
CA SER A 65 0.79 -6.87 -16.18
C SER A 65 0.52 -5.91 -17.33
N SER A 66 1.33 -4.87 -17.40
CA SER A 66 1.33 -3.96 -18.54
C SER A 66 1.66 -4.80 -19.77
N PRO A 67 0.82 -4.85 -20.81
CA PRO A 67 1.25 -5.38 -22.08
C PRO A 67 2.16 -4.31 -22.70
N ARG A 68 3.44 -4.29 -22.32
CA ARG A 68 4.44 -3.63 -23.17
C ARG A 68 4.58 -4.51 -24.41
N CYS A 69 3.76 -4.22 -25.41
CA CYS A 69 4.06 -4.49 -26.81
C CYS A 69 5.38 -3.78 -27.16
N SER A 70 6.51 -4.39 -26.78
CA SER A 70 7.80 -4.06 -27.38
C SER A 70 7.91 -4.85 -28.67
N SER A 71 7.28 -4.33 -29.72
CA SER A 71 7.70 -4.60 -31.09
C SER A 71 9.17 -4.17 -31.20
N ARG A 72 10.10 -5.09 -30.99
CA ARG A 72 11.48 -4.88 -31.42
C ARG A 72 11.48 -5.01 -32.95
N PRO A 73 11.79 -3.96 -33.73
CA PRO A 73 12.02 -4.15 -35.15
C PRO A 73 13.26 -5.02 -35.33
N ASN A 74 13.11 -6.11 -36.08
CA ASN A 74 14.22 -6.96 -36.48
C ASN A 74 15.10 -6.19 -37.48
N PRO A 75 16.39 -5.92 -37.18
CA PRO A 75 17.27 -5.15 -38.06
C PRO A 75 17.62 -5.86 -39.38
N ASN A 76 17.30 -7.15 -39.54
CA ASN A 76 17.60 -7.92 -40.75
C ASN A 76 16.55 -7.78 -41.88
N ARG A 77 15.56 -6.88 -41.77
CA ARG A 77 14.45 -6.76 -42.74
C ARG A 77 14.59 -5.60 -43.74
N ILE A 78 15.81 -5.09 -44.00
CA ILE A 78 16.01 -3.98 -44.96
C ILE A 78 16.91 -4.34 -46.15
N VAL A 79 17.52 -5.53 -46.18
CA VAL A 79 18.38 -5.92 -47.32
C VAL A 79 17.87 -7.22 -47.90
N GLN A 80 16.71 -7.22 -48.56
CA GLN A 80 16.35 -8.20 -49.59
C GLN A 80 15.08 -7.76 -50.35
N GLN A 81 15.12 -6.63 -51.08
CA GLN A 81 14.22 -6.39 -52.22
C GLN A 81 14.93 -5.52 -53.28
N HIS A 82 15.68 -6.15 -54.19
CA HIS A 82 15.71 -5.74 -55.60
C HIS A 82 14.56 -6.50 -56.28
N PRO A 83 13.78 -5.88 -57.20
CA PRO A 83 14.19 -5.92 -58.62
C PRO A 83 13.81 -4.68 -59.49
N THR A 84 14.73 -4.38 -60.41
CA THR A 84 14.59 -4.15 -61.87
C THR A 84 13.74 -3.00 -62.49
N ALA A 85 14.40 -2.37 -63.48
CA ALA A 85 13.91 -1.64 -64.68
C ALA A 85 13.61 -0.14 -64.54
N ARG A 86 14.44 0.78 -65.07
CA ARG A 86 14.72 1.16 -66.49
C ARG A 86 13.74 2.24 -66.99
N THR A 87 14.26 3.26 -67.71
CA THR A 87 13.63 4.39 -68.46
C THR A 87 14.19 5.71 -67.87
N ILE A 88 14.94 6.58 -68.57
CA ILE A 88 15.19 6.88 -70.00
C ILE A 88 16.69 7.14 -70.18
#